data_AF-A0A8D0ATK5-F1
#
_entry.id   AF-A0A8D0ATK5-F1
#
_cell.length_a   1.000
_cell.length_b   1.000
_cell.length_c   1.000
_cell.angle_alpha   90.00
_cell.angle_beta   90.00
_cell.angle_gamma   90.00
#
_symmetry.space_group_name_H-M   'P 1'
#
loop_
_entity.id
_entity.type
_entity.pdbx_description
1 polymer ?
#
loop_
_entity_poly.entity_id
_entity_poly.type
_entity_poly.pdbx_seq_one_letter_code
_entity_poly.pdbx_strand_id
1 'polypeptide(L)'
;MATTIRAYGETVPTTMDIREICDKMRPQVEDTTGKKYVKFIPVQYRRLDGGDGISYLIKVHVAEKAYIHVEIFQDLKEKVSLINVKEHQTKDSLIMFGEYSLPPEPATEEIQEMCDQVKPQVEKNTGNKYVEFIANEYRRQDDVDGINYLIKVHVGGEDDYIHLDVFRNLGGKVSLTNVQAHQTIHSPLEPF
;
A
#
# COMPACT_ATOMS: atom_id res chain seq x y z
N MET A 1 -12.05 -3.99 -18.87
CA MET A 1 -13.07 -4.68 -18.04
C MET A 1 -13.35 -3.77 -16.87
N ALA A 2 -14.62 -3.45 -16.60
CA ALA A 2 -14.98 -2.57 -15.49
C ALA A 2 -14.82 -3.36 -14.18
N THR A 3 -13.80 -3.05 -13.40
CA THR A 3 -13.64 -3.55 -12.03
C THR A 3 -14.80 -2.97 -11.21
N THR A 4 -15.77 -3.79 -10.84
CA THR A 4 -16.82 -3.38 -9.91
C THR A 4 -16.16 -2.98 -8.60
N ILE A 5 -16.06 -1.68 -8.35
CA ILE A 5 -15.57 -1.13 -7.08
C ILE A 5 -16.53 -1.65 -6.00
N ARG A 6 -16.06 -2.59 -5.18
CA ARG A 6 -16.78 -3.07 -4.00
C ARG A 6 -16.94 -1.88 -3.04
N ALA A 7 -18.12 -1.27 -3.03
CA ALA A 7 -18.40 -0.11 -2.18
C ALA A 7 -18.68 -0.58 -0.74
N TYR A 8 -17.62 -0.70 0.07
CA TYR A 8 -17.73 -0.90 1.50
C TYR A 8 -18.53 0.24 2.16
N GLY A 9 -19.30 -0.07 3.22
CA GLY A 9 -20.02 0.92 4.03
C GLY A 9 -19.10 1.89 4.78
N GLU A 10 -19.64 2.76 5.63
CA GLU A 10 -18.84 3.73 6.38
C GLU A 10 -17.80 3.08 7.31
N THR A 11 -16.75 3.83 7.63
CA THR A 11 -15.75 3.39 8.64
C THR A 11 -16.33 3.60 10.02
N VAL A 12 -16.46 2.50 10.77
CA VAL A 12 -17.02 2.51 12.14
C VAL A 12 -16.02 1.93 13.14
N PRO A 13 -16.12 2.27 14.44
CA PRO A 13 -15.30 1.65 15.50
C PRO A 13 -15.50 0.13 15.56
N THR A 14 -14.46 -0.59 15.97
CA THR A 14 -14.53 -2.04 16.20
C THR A 14 -15.53 -2.41 17.30
N THR A 15 -16.20 -3.56 17.13
CA THR A 15 -17.07 -4.20 18.12
C THR A 15 -16.40 -5.44 18.73
N MET A 16 -17.01 -6.02 19.78
CA MET A 16 -16.53 -7.27 20.37
C MET A 16 -16.53 -8.43 19.36
N ASP A 17 -17.61 -8.58 18.59
CA ASP A 17 -17.72 -9.65 17.58
C ASP A 17 -16.62 -9.55 16.52
N ILE A 18 -16.35 -8.34 16.03
CA ILE A 18 -15.26 -8.10 15.07
C ILE A 18 -13.91 -8.40 15.69
N ARG A 19 -13.73 -8.09 16.98
CA ARG A 19 -12.50 -8.43 17.70
C ARG A 19 -12.30 -9.94 17.79
N GLU A 20 -13.33 -10.70 18.14
CA GLU A 20 -13.26 -12.16 18.20
C GLU A 20 -12.96 -12.79 16.83
N ILE A 21 -13.61 -12.30 15.78
CA ILE A 21 -13.32 -12.71 14.40
C ILE A 21 -11.87 -12.42 14.04
N CYS A 22 -11.38 -11.21 14.34
CA CYS A 22 -10.01 -10.80 14.04
C CYS A 22 -8.99 -11.65 14.81
N ASP A 23 -9.21 -11.88 16.10
CA ASP A 23 -8.36 -12.71 16.96
C ASP A 23 -8.30 -14.16 16.45
N LYS A 24 -9.43 -14.72 16.00
CA LYS A 24 -9.48 -16.05 15.37
C LYS A 24 -8.66 -16.13 14.09
N MET A 25 -8.58 -15.04 13.32
CA MET A 25 -7.82 -15.00 12.06
C MET A 25 -6.35 -14.64 12.23
N ARG A 26 -5.93 -14.17 13.42
CA ARG A 26 -4.55 -13.77 13.70
C ARG A 26 -3.50 -14.82 13.29
N PRO A 27 -3.64 -16.13 13.59
CA PRO A 27 -2.66 -17.11 13.16
C PRO A 27 -2.47 -17.15 11.64
N GLN A 28 -3.57 -17.10 10.88
CA GLN A 28 -3.50 -17.08 9.41
C GLN A 28 -2.87 -15.78 8.89
N VAL A 29 -3.12 -14.64 9.55
CA VAL A 29 -2.51 -13.36 9.20
C VAL A 29 -0.99 -13.38 9.43
N GLU A 30 -0.54 -13.91 10.56
CA GLU A 30 0.89 -14.06 10.88
C GLU A 30 1.56 -15.06 9.91
N ASP A 31 0.91 -16.17 9.58
CA ASP A 31 1.41 -17.14 8.60
C ASP A 31 1.49 -16.52 7.19
N THR A 32 0.49 -15.74 6.77
CA THR A 32 0.44 -15.08 5.46
C THR A 32 1.55 -14.04 5.30
N THR A 33 1.85 -13.29 6.38
CA THR A 33 2.84 -12.20 6.35
C THR A 33 4.24 -12.65 6.72
N GLY A 34 4.39 -13.86 7.28
CA GLY A 34 5.66 -14.33 7.85
C GLY A 34 6.12 -13.51 9.06
N LYS A 35 5.23 -12.74 9.70
CA LYS A 35 5.56 -11.83 10.81
C LYS A 35 4.79 -12.18 12.06
N LYS A 36 5.41 -11.94 13.22
CA LYS A 36 4.74 -11.94 14.51
C LYS A 36 4.49 -10.51 14.96
N TYR A 37 3.25 -10.20 15.30
CA TYR A 37 2.87 -8.86 15.70
C TYR A 37 2.86 -8.70 17.22
N VAL A 38 3.47 -7.63 17.71
CA VAL A 38 3.56 -7.34 19.16
C VAL A 38 2.18 -6.96 19.72
N LYS A 39 1.37 -6.26 18.91
CA LYS A 39 -0.04 -5.96 19.17
C LYS A 39 -0.89 -6.60 18.09
N PHE A 40 -2.18 -6.79 18.38
CA PHE A 40 -3.15 -7.19 17.38
C PHE A 40 -4.51 -6.65 17.79
N ILE A 41 -4.68 -5.33 17.68
CA ILE A 41 -5.85 -4.64 18.22
C ILE A 41 -6.66 -4.07 17.06
N PRO A 42 -7.81 -4.66 16.70
CA PRO A 42 -8.70 -4.08 15.71
C PRO A 42 -9.27 -2.76 16.23
N VAL A 43 -9.17 -1.70 15.43
CA VAL A 43 -9.56 -0.33 15.84
C VAL A 43 -10.84 0.13 15.16
N GLN A 44 -10.94 -0.10 13.85
CA GLN A 44 -12.02 0.36 13.00
C GLN A 44 -12.21 -0.65 11.87
N TYR A 45 -13.42 -0.71 11.33
CA TYR A 45 -13.70 -1.57 10.19
C TYR A 45 -14.72 -0.93 9.26
N ARG A 46 -14.76 -1.46 8.04
CA ARG A 46 -15.86 -1.28 7.10
C ARG A 46 -16.45 -2.65 6.80
N ARG A 47 -17.75 -2.69 6.52
CA ARG A 47 -18.45 -3.91 6.12
C ARG A 47 -19.02 -3.79 4.72
N LEU A 48 -19.12 -4.91 4.04
CA LEU A 48 -19.82 -5.07 2.78
C LEU A 48 -20.74 -6.28 2.91
N ASP A 49 -22.05 -6.03 2.91
CA ASP A 49 -23.07 -7.06 2.93
C ASP A 49 -23.25 -7.64 1.52
N GLY A 50 -22.98 -8.92 1.34
CA GLY A 50 -23.17 -9.67 0.11
C GLY A 50 -24.33 -10.67 0.20
N GLY A 51 -24.69 -11.30 -0.92
CA GLY A 51 -25.76 -12.32 -0.94
C GLY A 51 -25.38 -13.64 -0.26
N ASP A 52 -24.08 -13.86 -0.10
CA ASP A 52 -23.41 -15.10 0.29
C ASP A 52 -22.63 -14.95 1.60
N GLY A 53 -22.62 -13.75 2.19
CA GLY A 53 -21.95 -13.48 3.45
C GLY A 53 -21.62 -11.99 3.62
N ILE A 54 -20.74 -11.70 4.58
CA ILE A 54 -20.29 -10.34 4.90
C ILE A 54 -18.77 -10.28 4.78
N SER A 55 -18.26 -9.29 4.07
CA SER A 55 -16.83 -8.96 4.07
C SER A 55 -16.56 -7.82 5.05
N TYR A 56 -15.56 -8.00 5.89
CA TYR A 56 -15.05 -7.01 6.83
C TYR A 56 -13.65 -6.59 6.41
N LEU A 57 -13.44 -5.30 6.18
CA LEU A 57 -12.11 -4.72 6.02
C LEU A 57 -11.76 -4.00 7.32
N ILE A 58 -10.80 -4.55 8.06
CA ILE A 58 -10.51 -4.18 9.45
C ILE A 58 -9.13 -3.55 9.54
N LYS A 59 -9.03 -2.35 10.12
CA LYS A 59 -7.74 -1.77 10.51
C LYS A 59 -7.30 -2.34 11.85
N VAL A 60 -6.09 -2.88 11.90
CA VAL A 60 -5.50 -3.53 13.08
C VAL A 60 -4.21 -2.83 13.48
N HIS A 61 -4.12 -2.39 14.73
CA HIS A 61 -2.91 -1.82 15.33
C HIS A 61 -1.95 -2.93 15.75
N VAL A 62 -0.75 -2.95 15.17
CA VAL A 62 0.19 -4.08 15.32
C VAL A 62 1.52 -3.75 16.00
N ALA A 63 1.93 -2.48 15.98
CA ALA A 63 3.06 -1.94 16.75
C ALA A 63 2.87 -0.44 16.99
N GLU A 64 3.79 0.26 17.68
CA GLU A 64 3.61 1.66 18.11
C GLU A 64 2.97 2.58 17.05
N LYS A 65 3.55 2.63 15.84
CA LYS A 65 3.05 3.43 14.71
C LYS A 65 2.61 2.58 13.50
N ALA A 66 2.60 1.25 13.64
CA ALA A 66 2.33 0.34 12.54
C ALA A 66 0.93 -0.27 12.64
N TYR A 67 0.24 -0.27 11.50
CA TYR A 67 -1.07 -0.86 11.31
C TYR A 67 -1.05 -1.80 10.10
N ILE A 68 -2.03 -2.68 10.02
CA ILE A 68 -2.36 -3.47 8.83
C ILE A 68 -3.85 -3.37 8.55
N HIS A 69 -4.27 -3.60 7.31
CA HIS A 69 -5.68 -3.87 7.00
C HIS A 69 -5.87 -5.35 6.73
N VAL A 70 -6.86 -5.95 7.37
CA VAL A 70 -7.20 -7.38 7.23
C VAL A 70 -8.59 -7.47 6.61
N GLU A 71 -8.71 -8.16 5.50
CA GLU A 71 -10.00 -8.48 4.87
C GLU A 71 -10.41 -9.89 5.28
N ILE A 72 -11.58 -10.01 5.90
CA ILE A 72 -12.15 -11.28 6.36
C ILE A 72 -13.53 -11.43 5.74
N PHE A 73 -13.83 -12.61 5.23
CA PHE A 73 -15.18 -12.97 4.80
C PHE A 73 -15.81 -13.90 5.82
N GLN A 74 -17.05 -13.63 6.18
CA GLN A 74 -17.90 -14.48 7.00
C GLN A 74 -19.07 -14.96 6.15
N ASP A 75 -19.20 -16.27 5.94
CA ASP A 75 -20.31 -16.85 5.18
C ASP A 75 -21.63 -16.85 5.98
N LEU A 76 -22.73 -17.20 5.31
CA LEU A 76 -24.06 -17.31 5.94
C LEU A 76 -24.15 -18.35 7.07
N LYS A 77 -23.14 -19.22 7.24
CA LYS A 77 -23.03 -20.21 8.32
C LYS A 77 -22.02 -19.77 9.39
N GLU A 78 -21.66 -18.49 9.42
CA GLU A 78 -20.71 -17.86 10.33
C GLU A 78 -19.27 -18.40 10.24
N LYS A 79 -18.94 -19.12 9.16
CA LYS A 79 -17.56 -19.54 8.92
C LYS A 79 -16.76 -18.35 8.41
N VAL A 80 -15.64 -18.07 9.07
CA VAL A 80 -14.73 -16.98 8.71
C VAL A 80 -13.52 -17.48 7.90
N SER A 81 -13.08 -16.68 6.95
CA SER A 81 -11.89 -16.92 6.12
C SER A 81 -11.13 -15.63 5.86
N LEU A 82 -9.80 -15.71 5.88
CA LEU A 82 -8.91 -14.61 5.53
C LEU A 82 -8.97 -14.43 4.02
N ILE A 83 -9.23 -13.20 3.56
CA ILE A 83 -9.24 -12.85 2.15
C ILE A 83 -7.94 -12.15 1.77
N ASN A 84 -7.52 -11.17 2.56
CA ASN A 84 -6.33 -10.37 2.26
C ASN A 84 -5.71 -9.75 3.51
N VAL A 85 -4.40 -9.46 3.45
CA VAL A 85 -3.67 -8.69 4.46
C VAL A 85 -2.85 -7.61 3.73
N LYS A 86 -3.17 -6.35 4.00
CA LYS A 86 -2.39 -5.20 3.51
C LYS A 86 -1.50 -4.69 4.64
N GLU A 87 -0.20 -4.84 4.44
CA GLU A 87 0.82 -4.35 5.38
C GLU A 87 1.10 -2.84 5.20
N HIS A 88 2.00 -2.29 6.01
CA HIS A 88 2.48 -0.90 5.89
C HIS A 88 1.36 0.15 5.94
N GLN A 89 0.41 -0.05 6.86
CA GLN A 89 -0.66 0.91 7.12
C GLN A 89 -0.31 1.75 8.35
N THR A 90 -0.96 2.91 8.47
CA THR A 90 -0.75 3.85 9.58
C THR A 90 -2.06 4.18 10.27
N LYS A 91 -1.99 5.00 11.34
CA LYS A 91 -3.19 5.45 12.03
C LYS A 91 -4.12 6.22 11.09
N ASP A 92 -3.55 6.97 10.15
CA ASP A 92 -4.27 7.88 9.27
C ASP A 92 -4.64 7.27 7.90
N SER A 93 -4.17 6.04 7.60
CA SER A 93 -4.53 5.35 6.35
C SER A 93 -6.05 5.14 6.23
N LEU A 94 -6.65 5.41 5.07
CA LEU A 94 -8.06 5.12 4.86
C LEU A 94 -8.27 3.61 4.70
N ILE A 95 -9.40 3.10 5.21
CA ILE A 95 -9.79 1.70 5.04
C ILE A 95 -10.35 1.51 3.62
N MET A 96 -9.49 1.41 2.61
CA MET A 96 -9.84 1.30 1.18
C MET A 96 -8.92 0.31 0.46
N PHE A 97 -9.43 -0.32 -0.60
CA PHE A 97 -8.64 -1.10 -1.55
C PHE A 97 -8.13 -0.21 -2.67
N GLY A 98 -6.88 -0.46 -3.10
CA GLY A 98 -6.29 0.24 -4.24
C GLY A 98 -5.80 1.66 -3.95
N GLU A 99 -5.67 2.10 -2.71
CA GLU A 99 -4.96 3.36 -2.41
C GLU A 99 -3.47 3.14 -2.15
N TYR A 100 -2.66 4.13 -2.53
CA TYR A 100 -1.25 4.22 -2.14
C TYR A 100 -1.10 4.42 -0.63
N SER A 101 -0.04 3.89 -0.04
CA SER A 101 0.30 4.08 1.37
C SER A 101 0.40 5.57 1.74
N LEU A 102 0.03 5.88 2.99
CA LEU A 102 0.12 7.22 3.56
C LEU A 102 0.57 7.14 5.04
N PRO A 103 1.42 8.07 5.51
CA PRO A 103 2.14 9.06 4.71
C PRO A 103 3.25 8.40 3.85
N PRO A 104 3.94 9.14 2.96
CA PRO A 104 5.15 8.64 2.31
C PRO A 104 6.16 8.10 3.32
N GLU A 105 6.85 7.02 2.94
CA GLU A 105 7.91 6.40 3.72
C GLU A 105 9.27 6.82 3.15
N PRO A 106 10.32 7.00 3.98
CA PRO A 106 11.67 7.24 3.49
C PRO A 106 12.12 6.12 2.55
N ALA A 107 12.79 6.46 1.45
CA ALA A 107 13.29 5.49 0.50
C ALA A 107 14.30 4.54 1.17
N THR A 108 14.14 3.24 0.90
CA THR A 108 15.07 2.20 1.32
C THR A 108 16.09 1.92 0.21
N GLU A 109 17.12 1.12 0.50
CA GLU A 109 18.07 0.65 -0.51
C GLU A 109 17.37 -0.06 -1.68
N GLU A 110 16.32 -0.85 -1.41
CA GLU A 110 15.50 -1.51 -2.43
C GLU A 110 14.78 -0.51 -3.35
N ILE A 111 14.27 0.59 -2.80
CA ILE A 111 13.64 1.65 -3.60
C ILE A 111 14.69 2.34 -4.49
N GLN A 112 15.87 2.62 -3.94
CA GLN A 112 16.97 3.19 -4.71
C GLN A 112 17.41 2.27 -5.85
N GLU A 113 17.56 0.97 -5.60
CA GLU A 113 17.90 -0.02 -6.64
C GLU A 113 16.84 -0.06 -7.75
N MET A 114 15.55 0.04 -7.42
CA MET A 114 14.49 0.16 -8.43
C MET A 114 14.62 1.44 -9.26
N CYS A 115 14.90 2.58 -8.63
CA CYS A 115 15.18 3.84 -9.31
C CYS A 115 16.36 3.71 -10.28
N ASP A 116 17.47 3.11 -9.85
CA ASP A 116 18.66 2.92 -10.68
C ASP A 116 18.38 2.03 -11.90
N GLN A 117 17.58 0.97 -11.72
CA GLN A 117 17.15 0.10 -12.82
C GLN A 117 16.31 0.83 -13.88
N VAL A 118 15.44 1.76 -13.46
CA VAL A 118 14.58 2.51 -14.38
C VAL A 118 15.21 3.80 -14.90
N LYS A 119 16.30 4.29 -14.31
CA LYS A 119 16.99 5.53 -14.71
C LYS A 119 17.22 5.66 -16.22
N PRO A 120 17.68 4.62 -16.95
CA PRO A 120 17.83 4.73 -18.41
C PRO A 120 16.50 5.02 -19.15
N GLN A 121 15.37 4.49 -18.65
CA GLN A 121 14.04 4.75 -19.20
C GLN A 121 13.59 6.17 -18.87
N VAL A 122 13.88 6.65 -17.66
CA VAL A 122 13.58 8.01 -17.20
C VAL A 122 14.33 9.04 -18.04
N GLU A 123 15.63 8.88 -18.23
CA GLU A 123 16.45 9.75 -19.07
C GLU A 123 15.96 9.77 -20.52
N LYS A 124 15.57 8.60 -21.05
CA LYS A 124 14.99 8.50 -22.40
C LYS A 124 13.65 9.23 -22.51
N ASN A 125 12.75 9.08 -21.53
CA ASN A 125 11.43 9.71 -21.55
C ASN A 125 11.50 11.24 -21.36
N THR A 126 12.43 11.71 -20.53
CA THR A 126 12.59 13.14 -20.23
C THR A 126 13.51 13.87 -21.21
N GLY A 127 14.36 13.14 -21.93
CA GLY A 127 15.40 13.71 -22.79
C GLY A 127 16.60 14.29 -22.02
N ASN A 128 16.63 14.15 -20.70
CA ASN A 128 17.67 14.68 -19.82
C ASN A 128 18.61 13.58 -19.34
N LYS A 129 19.84 13.97 -18.98
CA LYS A 129 20.79 13.12 -18.27
C LYS A 129 20.87 13.56 -16.82
N TYR A 130 20.72 12.62 -15.90
CA TYR A 130 20.68 12.92 -14.46
C TYR A 130 21.97 12.42 -13.81
N VAL A 131 22.81 13.34 -13.34
CA VAL A 131 24.04 12.98 -12.63
C VAL A 131 23.69 12.49 -11.22
N GLU A 132 22.87 13.26 -10.51
CA GLU A 132 22.26 12.87 -9.25
C GLU A 132 20.94 12.12 -9.53
N PHE A 133 20.64 11.09 -8.75
CA PHE A 133 19.43 10.29 -8.91
C PHE A 133 19.12 9.53 -7.61
N ILE A 134 18.77 10.28 -6.57
CA ILE A 134 18.65 9.77 -5.21
C ILE A 134 17.17 9.69 -4.83
N ALA A 135 16.67 8.48 -4.58
CA ALA A 135 15.33 8.26 -4.06
C ALA A 135 15.23 8.84 -2.64
N ASN A 136 14.22 9.67 -2.39
CA ASN A 136 14.03 10.35 -1.12
C ASN A 136 12.91 9.72 -0.29
N GLU A 137 11.71 9.64 -0.88
CA GLU A 137 10.53 9.05 -0.25
C GLU A 137 9.68 8.32 -1.29
N TYR A 138 8.85 7.38 -0.83
CA TYR A 138 7.98 6.61 -1.69
C TYR A 138 6.63 6.33 -1.05
N ARG A 139 5.66 5.97 -1.91
CA ARG A 139 4.40 5.34 -1.52
C ARG A 139 4.24 4.05 -2.31
N ARG A 140 3.59 3.05 -1.71
CA ARG A 140 3.32 1.76 -2.35
C ARG A 140 1.83 1.52 -2.48
N GLN A 141 1.42 0.89 -3.58
CA GLN A 141 0.08 0.40 -3.80
C GLN A 141 0.19 -1.06 -4.24
N ASP A 142 -0.34 -1.97 -3.43
CA ASP A 142 -0.43 -3.38 -3.79
C ASP A 142 -1.52 -3.56 -4.84
N ASP A 143 -1.16 -4.19 -5.96
CA ASP A 143 -2.05 -4.51 -7.07
C ASP A 143 -2.10 -6.04 -7.27
N VAL A 144 -3.09 -6.53 -8.01
CA VAL A 144 -3.29 -7.96 -8.24
C VAL A 144 -2.10 -8.57 -8.98
N ASP A 145 -1.49 -7.82 -9.90
CA ASP A 145 -0.41 -8.29 -10.76
C ASP A 145 0.99 -7.85 -10.31
N GLY A 146 1.10 -7.18 -9.15
CA GLY A 146 2.36 -6.65 -8.66
C GLY A 146 2.21 -5.51 -7.65
N ILE A 147 3.16 -4.60 -7.64
CA ILE A 147 3.19 -3.44 -6.74
C ILE A 147 3.53 -2.20 -7.56
N ASN A 148 2.70 -1.17 -7.44
CA ASN A 148 3.01 0.16 -7.95
C ASN A 148 3.70 0.98 -6.88
N TYR A 149 4.73 1.72 -7.27
CA TYR A 149 5.49 2.63 -6.43
C TYR A 149 5.44 4.03 -7.01
N LEU A 150 4.98 4.98 -6.20
CA LEU A 150 5.23 6.40 -6.41
C LEU A 150 6.53 6.74 -5.69
N ILE A 151 7.51 7.31 -6.39
CA ILE A 151 8.83 7.59 -5.81
C ILE A 151 9.23 9.03 -6.13
N LYS A 152 9.59 9.81 -5.10
CA LYS A 152 10.21 11.12 -5.24
C LYS A 152 11.73 10.95 -5.33
N VAL A 153 12.33 11.46 -6.40
CA VAL A 153 13.76 11.32 -6.69
C VAL A 153 14.39 12.69 -6.86
N HIS A 154 15.45 12.95 -6.09
CA HIS A 154 16.30 14.12 -6.22
C HIS A 154 17.24 13.94 -7.42
N VAL A 155 17.28 14.94 -8.31
CA VAL A 155 18.00 14.84 -9.59
C VAL A 155 19.03 15.95 -9.82
N GLY A 156 19.15 16.90 -8.90
CA GLY A 156 20.12 17.98 -8.99
C GLY A 156 19.86 19.16 -8.05
N GLY A 157 20.89 19.95 -7.77
CA GLY A 157 20.75 21.22 -7.05
C GLY A 157 20.11 21.07 -5.67
N GLU A 158 19.55 22.16 -5.12
CA GLU A 158 18.88 22.09 -3.81
C GLU A 158 17.42 21.60 -3.90
N ASP A 159 16.75 21.80 -5.04
CA ASP A 159 15.30 21.62 -5.15
C ASP A 159 14.83 21.04 -6.50
N ASP A 160 15.70 20.36 -7.25
CA ASP A 160 15.30 19.69 -8.51
C ASP A 160 14.94 18.22 -8.24
N TYR A 161 13.65 17.91 -8.38
CA TYR A 161 13.09 16.60 -8.16
C TYR A 161 12.24 16.15 -9.34
N ILE A 162 12.08 14.83 -9.44
CA ILE A 162 11.07 14.19 -10.28
C ILE A 162 10.27 13.20 -9.46
N HIS A 163 9.03 12.95 -9.87
CA HIS A 163 8.25 11.82 -9.36
C HIS A 163 8.21 10.72 -10.42
N LEU A 164 8.34 9.47 -9.96
CA LEU A 164 8.30 8.28 -10.79
C LEU A 164 7.11 7.42 -10.38
N ASP A 165 6.42 6.87 -11.37
CA ASP A 165 5.63 5.66 -11.18
C ASP A 165 6.44 4.46 -11.67
N VAL A 166 6.64 3.50 -10.78
CA VAL A 166 7.39 2.27 -11.05
C VAL A 166 6.53 1.07 -10.69
N PHE A 167 6.36 0.16 -11.64
CA PHE A 167 5.67 -1.10 -11.41
C PHE A 167 6.67 -2.23 -11.23
N ARG A 168 6.49 -3.03 -10.18
CA ARG A 168 7.17 -4.30 -9.97
C ARG A 168 6.16 -5.44 -10.07
N ASN A 169 6.31 -6.30 -11.06
CA ASN A 169 5.42 -7.45 -11.21
C ASN A 169 5.72 -8.56 -10.18
N LEU A 170 4.85 -9.57 -10.11
CA LEU A 170 5.03 -10.73 -9.20
C LEU A 170 6.32 -11.53 -9.46
N GLY A 171 6.90 -11.44 -10.65
CA GLY A 171 8.18 -12.06 -11.01
C GLY A 171 9.41 -11.22 -10.65
N GLY A 172 9.23 -10.08 -9.97
CA GLY A 172 10.30 -9.17 -9.57
C GLY A 172 10.83 -8.24 -10.66
N LYS A 173 10.25 -8.28 -11.87
CA LYS A 173 10.64 -7.37 -12.96
C LYS A 173 10.12 -5.97 -12.68
N VAL A 174 11.02 -4.99 -12.80
CA VAL A 174 10.76 -3.56 -12.57
C VAL A 174 10.63 -2.83 -13.90
N SER A 175 9.66 -1.92 -14.01
CA SER A 175 9.46 -1.07 -15.18
C SER A 175 8.96 0.31 -14.80
N LEU A 176 9.45 1.34 -15.51
CA LEU A 176 8.91 2.69 -15.41
C LEU A 176 7.54 2.72 -16.10
N THR A 177 6.52 3.24 -15.42
CA THR A 177 5.19 3.45 -15.99
C THR A 177 4.92 4.92 -16.27
N ASN A 178 5.42 5.84 -15.43
CA ASN A 178 5.26 7.28 -15.64
C ASN A 178 6.41 8.09 -15.03
N VAL A 179 6.61 9.32 -15.52
CA VAL A 179 7.56 10.29 -14.96
C VAL A 179 6.97 11.70 -14.98
N GLN A 180 7.02 12.38 -13.83
CA GLN A 180 6.65 13.78 -13.69
C GLN A 180 7.89 14.60 -13.37
N ALA A 181 8.30 15.45 -14.31
CA ALA A 181 9.43 16.37 -14.11
C ALA A 181 9.02 17.63 -13.32
N HIS A 182 10.00 18.48 -13.03
CA HIS A 182 9.83 19.81 -12.42
C HIS A 182 9.13 19.77 -11.05
N GLN A 183 9.50 18.79 -10.24
CA GLN A 183 9.06 18.69 -8.85
C GLN A 183 10.09 19.34 -7.93
N THR A 184 9.66 19.56 -6.69
CA THR A 184 10.48 20.14 -5.61
C THR A 184 10.44 19.21 -4.42
N ILE A 185 11.30 19.43 -3.43
CA ILE A 185 11.26 18.72 -2.16
C ILE A 185 9.89 18.88 -1.47
N HIS A 186 9.24 20.03 -1.69
CA HIS A 186 7.93 20.37 -1.12
C HIS A 186 6.73 19.89 -1.95
N SER A 187 6.94 19.43 -3.19
CA SER A 187 5.86 18.87 -4.00
C SER A 187 5.26 17.64 -3.30
N PRO A 188 3.93 17.53 -3.15
CA PRO A 188 3.31 16.34 -2.58
C PRO A 188 3.48 15.15 -3.53
N LEU A 189 3.80 13.98 -2.98
CA LEU A 189 3.95 12.75 -3.76
C LEU A 189 2.59 12.10 -3.99
N GLU A 190 1.88 12.51 -5.04
CA GLU A 190 0.53 12.04 -5.43
C GLU A 190 0.54 11.33 -6.79
N PRO A 191 -0.45 10.47 -7.10
CA PRO A 191 -0.61 9.89 -8.44
C PRO A 191 -0.79 10.95 -9.54
N PHE A 192 -0.21 10.73 -10.74
CA PHE A 192 -0.20 11.70 -11.85
C PHE A 192 -0.36 11.08 -13.25
#